data_AF-A0A920NDH6-F1
#
_entry.id   AF-A0A920NDH6-F1
#
_cell.length_a   1.000
_cell.length_b   1.000
_cell.length_c   1.000
_cell.angle_alpha   90.00
_cell.angle_beta   90.00
_cell.angle_gamma   90.00
#
_symmetry.space_group_name_H-M   'P 1'
#
loop_
_entity.id
_entity.type
_entity.pdbx_description
1 polymer ?
#
loop_
_entity_poly.entity_id
_entity_poly.type
_entity_poly.pdbx_seq_one_letter_code
_entity_poly.pdbx_strand_id
1 'polypeptide(L)' 'MDRALAAQDKAIDVCNLIWHGKIGGYHPVLKAAIKYRTGIDCGAPRAPGQPLSPEKDALLKKQLSEMGLLKSS' A
#
# COMPACT_ATOMS: atom_id res chain seq x y z
N MET A 1 8.24 -6.59 25.19
CA MET A 1 8.38 -5.30 24.46
C MET A 1 8.76 -5.53 23.01
N ASP A 2 9.65 -6.47 22.73
CA ASP A 2 10.24 -6.68 21.39
C ASP A 2 9.21 -6.92 20.27
N ARG A 3 8.16 -7.69 20.55
CA ARG A 3 7.08 -7.91 19.56
C ARG A 3 6.31 -6.63 19.22
N ALA A 4 6.13 -5.72 20.17
CA ALA A 4 5.43 -4.46 19.95
C ALA A 4 6.28 -3.51 19.10
N LEU A 5 7.59 -3.43 19.37
CA LEU A 5 8.53 -2.65 18.57
C LEU A 5 8.64 -3.21 17.15
N ALA A 6 8.79 -4.52 16.97
CA ALA A 6 8.82 -5.13 15.64
C ALA A 6 7.54 -4.90 14.83
N ALA A 7 6.38 -4.89 15.49
CA ALA A 7 5.12 -4.54 14.84
C ALA A 7 5.07 -3.06 14.43
N GLN A 8 5.62 -2.18 15.26
CA GLN A 8 5.73 -0.76 14.98
C GLN A 8 6.69 -0.48 13.82
N ASP A 9 7.86 -1.11 13.77
CA ASP A 9 8.83 -0.97 12.68
C ASP A 9 8.19 -1.35 11.35
N LYS A 10 7.48 -2.48 11.31
CA LYS A 10 6.74 -2.89 10.11
C LYS A 10 5.64 -1.91 9.74
N ALA A 11 4.96 -1.30 10.71
CA ALA A 11 3.95 -0.27 10.44
C ALA A 11 4.59 1.00 9.86
N ILE A 12 5.77 1.40 10.36
CA ILE A 12 6.54 2.54 9.84
C ILE A 12 6.94 2.30 8.38
N ASP A 13 7.38 1.09 8.02
CA ASP A 13 7.72 0.77 6.62
C ASP A 13 6.52 0.93 5.68
N VAL A 14 5.34 0.47 6.11
CA VAL A 14 4.09 0.65 5.36
C VAL A 14 3.71 2.13 5.25
N CYS A 15 3.86 2.87 6.35
CA CYS A 15 3.62 4.30 6.37
C CYS A 15 4.54 5.05 5.41
N ASN A 16 5.83 4.71 5.39
CA ASN A 16 6.82 5.31 4.50
C ASN A 16 6.51 5.02 3.03
N LEU A 17 6.05 3.80 2.71
CA LEU A 17 5.60 3.40 1.37
C LEU A 17 4.43 4.27 0.89
N ILE A 18 3.44 4.50 1.75
CA ILE A 18 2.18 5.16 1.38
C ILE A 18 2.34 6.69 1.36
N TRP A 19 3.04 7.28 2.34
CA TRP A 19 3.11 8.75 2.49
C TRP A 19 4.11 9.45 1.58
N HIS A 20 5.19 8.79 1.17
CA HIS A 20 6.33 9.50 0.54
C HIS A 20 6.13 9.78 -0.97
N GLY A 21 4.94 9.55 -1.52
CA GLY A 21 4.56 9.99 -2.87
C GLY A 21 5.28 9.30 -4.04
N LYS A 22 6.25 8.41 -3.77
CA LYS A 22 7.06 7.72 -4.80
C LYS A 22 6.21 6.90 -5.76
N ILE A 23 5.14 6.28 -5.25
CA ILE A 23 4.16 5.55 -6.06
C ILE A 23 3.07 6.50 -6.54
N GLY A 24 2.42 7.23 -5.65
CA GLY A 24 1.31 8.11 -6.00
C GLY A 24 0.79 8.85 -4.77
N GLY A 25 -0.37 9.50 -4.91
CA GLY A 25 -1.02 10.16 -3.78
C GLY A 25 -1.42 9.17 -2.68
N TYR A 26 -1.49 9.65 -1.44
CA TYR A 26 -1.86 8.86 -0.26
C TYR A 26 -3.13 8.00 -0.46
N HIS A 27 -4.23 8.63 -0.89
CA HIS A 27 -5.52 7.96 -1.05
C HIS A 27 -5.53 6.86 -2.14
N PRO A 28 -5.07 7.09 -3.39
CA PRO A 28 -5.01 6.02 -4.39
C PRO A 28 -4.12 4.85 -3.95
N VAL A 29 -2.96 5.14 -3.35
CA VAL A 29 -2.03 4.09 -2.88
C VAL A 29 -2.66 3.28 -1.75
N LEU A 30 -3.25 3.93 -0.74
CA LEU A 30 -3.89 3.26 0.38
C LEU A 30 -5.06 2.36 -0.08
N LYS A 31 -5.93 2.89 -0.94
CA LYS A 31 -7.08 2.13 -1.48
C LYS A 31 -6.62 0.89 -2.26
N ALA A 32 -5.60 1.04 -3.10
CA ALA A 32 -5.01 -0.06 -3.86
C ALA A 32 -4.37 -1.12 -2.93
N ALA A 33 -3.59 -0.68 -1.93
CA ALA A 33 -2.96 -1.57 -0.97
C ALA A 33 -3.97 -2.39 -0.16
N ILE A 34 -5.08 -1.76 0.28
CA ILE A 34 -6.19 -2.47 0.95
C ILE A 34 -6.76 -3.53 0.01
N LYS A 35 -7.08 -3.16 -1.24
CA LYS A 35 -7.62 -4.09 -2.24
C LYS A 35 -6.72 -5.31 -2.46
N TYR A 36 -5.41 -5.12 -2.61
CA TYR A 36 -4.52 -6.27 -2.84
C TYR A 36 -4.34 -7.15 -1.61
N ARG A 37 -4.32 -6.55 -0.41
CA ARG A 37 -4.15 -7.29 0.84
C ARG A 37 -5.40 -8.07 1.26
N THR A 38 -6.57 -7.47 1.08
CA THR A 38 -7.84 -8.01 1.62
C THR A 38 -8.76 -8.58 0.55
N GLY A 39 -8.56 -8.22 -0.71
CA GLY A 39 -9.49 -8.51 -1.81
C GLY A 39 -10.67 -7.52 -1.90
N ILE A 40 -10.78 -6.56 -0.98
CA ILE A 40 -11.91 -5.62 -0.92
C ILE A 40 -11.62 -4.41 -1.80
N ASP A 41 -12.43 -4.20 -2.83
CA ASP A 41 -12.31 -3.01 -3.68
C ASP A 41 -12.84 -1.75 -2.98
N CYS A 42 -11.95 -0.79 -2.69
CA CYS A 42 -12.30 0.50 -2.08
C CYS A 42 -12.72 1.59 -3.10
N GLY A 43 -12.89 1.21 -4.37
CA GLY A 43 -13.25 2.08 -5.48
C GLY A 43 -12.18 3.09 -5.85
N ALA A 44 -12.44 3.90 -6.87
CA ALA A 44 -11.53 4.95 -7.30
C ALA A 44 -11.39 6.07 -6.24
N PRO A 45 -10.23 6.74 -6.14
CA PRO A 45 -10.13 8.00 -5.38
C PRO A 45 -11.06 9.07 -5.99
N ARG A 46 -11.58 9.96 -5.14
CA ARG A 46 -12.33 11.14 -5.60
C ARG A 46 -11.33 12.21 -6.06
N ALA A 47 -11.75 13.05 -7.01
CA ALA A 47 -10.99 14.23 -7.44
C ALA A 47 -10.60 15.12 -6.23
N PRO A 48 -9.39 15.72 -6.24
CA PRO A 48 -8.39 15.73 -7.32
C PRO A 48 -7.54 14.46 -7.43
N GLY A 49 -7.76 13.46 -6.57
CA GLY A 49 -7.05 12.19 -6.63
C GLY A 49 -7.36 11.41 -7.91
N GLN A 50 -6.32 10.83 -8.51
CA GLN A 50 -6.41 9.99 -9.71
C GLN A 50 -6.06 8.54 -9.36
N PRO A 51 -6.64 7.55 -10.04
CA PRO A 51 -6.20 6.16 -9.95
C PRO A 51 -4.69 6.01 -10.24
N LEU A 52 -4.07 4.95 -9.73
CA LEU A 52 -2.68 4.64 -10.08
C LEU A 52 -2.58 4.26 -11.56
N SER A 53 -1.50 4.67 -12.21
CA SER A 53 -1.14 4.13 -13.53
C SER A 53 -0.79 2.64 -13.42
N PRO A 54 -0.87 1.86 -14.51
CA PRO A 54 -0.49 0.44 -14.49
C PRO A 54 0.93 0.17 -13.93
N GLU A 55 1.88 1.05 -14.25
CA GLU A 55 3.26 0.96 -13.75
C GLU A 55 3.34 1.15 -12.23
N LYS A 56 2.58 2.12 -11.69
CA LYS A 56 2.51 2.40 -10.25
C LYS A 56 1.74 1.34 -9.49
N ASP A 57 0.71 0.76 -10.11
CA ASP A 57 -0.05 -0.39 -9.61
C ASP A 57 0.87 -1.62 -9.47
N ALA A 58 1.65 -1.94 -10.51
CA ALA A 58 2.62 -3.03 -10.49
C ALA A 58 3.74 -2.81 -9.45
N LEU A 59 4.27 -1.58 -9.36
CA LEU A 59 5.29 -1.22 -8.36
C LEU A 59 4.74 -1.40 -6.94
N LEU A 60 3.52 -0.95 -6.66
CA LEU A 60 2.89 -1.12 -5.36
C LEU A 60 2.71 -2.60 -5.00
N LYS A 61 2.23 -3.42 -5.93
CA LYS A 61 2.10 -4.88 -5.72
C LYS A 61 3.44 -5.53 -5.40
N LYS A 62 4.51 -5.17 -6.14
CA LYS A 62 5.86 -5.67 -5.88
C LYS A 62 6.31 -5.33 -4.46
N GLN A 63 6.22 -4.07 -4.05
CA GLN A 63 6.66 -3.64 -2.71
C GLN A 63 5.84 -4.27 -1.59
N LEU A 64 4.52 -4.40 -1.75
CA LEU A 64 3.67 -5.10 -0.78
C LEU A 64 4.00 -6.60 -0.69
N SER A 65 4.37 -7.23 -1.80
CA SER A 65 4.84 -8.62 -1.82
C SER A 65 6.15 -8.77 -1.05
N GLU A 66 7.13 -7.90 -1.31
CA GLU A 66 8.43 -7.87 -0.62
C GLU A 66 8.29 -7.64 0.89
N MET A 67 7.28 -6.87 1.32
CA MET A 67 6.93 -6.66 2.74
C MET A 67 6.14 -7.83 3.38
N GLY A 68 5.80 -8.87 2.61
CA GLY A 68 4.97 -9.98 3.06
C GLY A 68 3.57 -9.54 3.46
N LEU A 69 2.99 -8.57 2.74
CA LEU A 69 1.66 -8.00 3.02
C LEU A 69 0.57 -8.56 2.11
N LEU A 70 0.94 -9.20 1.01
CA LEU A 70 0.01 -9.93 0.15
C LEU A 70 -0.14 -11.36 0.65
N LYS A 71 -1.31 -11.95 0.43
CA LYS A 71 -1.50 -13.39 0.68
C LYS A 71 -0.64 -14.16 -0.32
N SER A 72 0.09 -15.15 0.14
CA SER A 72 0.65 -16.17 -0.75
C SER A 72 -0.51 -16.89 -1.42
N SER A 73 -0.53 -16.85 -2.75
CA SER A 73 -1.46 -17.64 -3.57
C SER A 73 -1.29 -19.13 -3.30
#